data_AF-A0A2T5NQ46-F1
#
_entry.id   AF-A0A2T5NQ46-F1
#
_cell.length_a   1.000
_cell.length_b   1.000
_cell.length_c   1.000
_cell.angle_alpha   90.00
_cell.angle_beta   90.00
_cell.angle_gamma   90.00
#
_symmetry.space_group_name_H-M   'P 1'
#
loop_
_entity.id
_entity.type
_entity.pdbx_description
1 polymer ?
#
loop_
_entity_poly.entity_id
_entity_poly.type
_entity_poly.pdbx_seq_one_letter_code
_entity_poly.pdbx_strand_id
1 'polypeptide(L)'
;MYAVLGNIEFDLISYFDGLEQRSGSDFAEHGRIGGKPVLQFVGDKLDEIRIDLVLHAAYCQPDEELQKLQAARLQHQALAFVLGNGDYKGRFVIAELQSTGRQTDRSGSLLAVEAQLSLREYGGDAPPKPKPALAKAAASLPAGKLKLPAGLERFKADIAGLAKTVAQVKSVVGKVKTVINTARELRQLAGRDPAAALEKLPGLLKEVQALAPGLQVSGEQMAKFEQYSKLAGDAVRVGQSLQQAKLNMTAMGRLLAGTQAGQVLDKLAACEEINGRSEVALRELAEPLAGLAAKAAVRRILR
;
A
#
# COMPACT_ATOMS: atom_id res chain seq x y z
N MET A 1 -10.48 0.36 1.32
CA MET A 1 -9.46 -0.59 1.81
C MET A 1 -8.44 0.04 2.76
N TYR A 2 -8.32 -0.49 3.99
CA TYR A 2 -7.47 0.08 5.07
C TYR A 2 -6.17 -0.68 5.34
N ALA A 3 -6.10 -1.99 5.08
CA ALA A 3 -4.88 -2.78 5.17
C ALA A 3 -5.03 -4.12 4.44
N VAL A 4 -3.92 -4.81 4.21
CA VAL A 4 -3.85 -6.17 3.66
C VAL A 4 -2.97 -7.03 4.56
N LEU A 5 -3.45 -8.22 4.89
CA LEU A 5 -2.67 -9.28 5.53
C LEU A 5 -2.49 -10.44 4.55
N GLY A 6 -1.34 -10.46 3.86
CA GLY A 6 -1.07 -11.41 2.79
C GLY A 6 -1.96 -11.17 1.56
N ASN A 7 -3.09 -11.88 1.48
CA ASN A 7 -4.11 -11.75 0.42
C ASN A 7 -5.49 -11.37 0.99
N ILE A 8 -5.62 -11.21 2.31
CA ILE A 8 -6.88 -10.88 2.95
C ILE A 8 -6.99 -9.36 3.02
N GLU A 9 -8.05 -8.83 2.44
CA GLU A 9 -8.32 -7.41 2.33
C GLU A 9 -9.23 -6.96 3.47
N PHE A 10 -8.83 -5.89 4.15
CA PHE A 10 -9.63 -5.27 5.18
C PHE A 10 -10.36 -4.05 4.58
N ASP A 11 -11.60 -4.25 4.16
CA ASP A 11 -12.50 -3.17 3.72
C ASP A 11 -13.56 -2.88 4.80
N LEU A 12 -13.12 -2.13 5.82
CA LEU A 12 -13.94 -1.76 6.97
C LEU A 12 -14.55 -0.38 6.84
N ILE A 13 -15.58 -0.14 7.66
CA ILE A 13 -16.24 1.16 7.83
C ILE A 13 -15.22 2.18 8.35
N SER A 14 -14.60 2.89 7.42
CA SER A 14 -13.88 4.16 7.62
C SER A 14 -12.64 4.22 8.55
N TYR A 15 -12.34 3.25 9.41
CA TYR A 15 -11.15 3.23 10.28
C TYR A 15 -10.98 1.88 11.01
N PHE A 16 -9.80 1.62 11.57
CA PHE A 16 -9.65 0.63 12.65
C PHE A 16 -10.26 1.21 13.92
N ASP A 17 -11.07 0.46 14.64
CA ASP A 17 -11.60 0.91 15.94
C ASP A 17 -10.44 1.06 16.96
N GLY A 18 -9.44 0.19 16.83
CA GLY A 18 -8.15 0.29 17.50
C GLY A 18 -7.02 -0.37 16.70
N LEU A 19 -5.88 0.31 16.59
CA LEU A 19 -4.61 -0.27 16.12
C LEU A 19 -3.56 -0.03 17.21
N GLU A 20 -3.25 -1.08 17.95
CA GLU A 20 -2.21 -1.04 18.98
C GLU A 20 -0.96 -1.76 18.47
N GLN A 21 0.19 -1.10 18.52
CA GLN A 21 1.48 -1.70 18.21
C GLN A 21 2.36 -1.65 19.46
N ARG A 22 2.85 -2.82 19.88
CA ARG A 22 3.75 -2.97 21.02
C ARG A 22 5.09 -3.48 20.52
N SER A 23 6.11 -2.67 20.76
CA SER A 23 7.52 -2.99 20.50
C SER A 23 8.28 -2.90 21.80
N GLY A 24 9.30 -3.74 21.99
CA GLY A 24 10.09 -3.72 23.21
C GLY A 24 11.43 -4.41 23.05
N SER A 25 12.33 -4.15 23.99
CA SER A 25 13.66 -4.75 24.03
C SER A 25 13.84 -5.52 25.33
N ASP A 26 14.66 -6.56 25.29
CA ASP A 26 14.98 -7.38 26.46
C ASP A 26 16.36 -7.03 27.00
N PHE A 27 16.42 -6.89 28.33
CA PHE A 27 17.63 -6.54 29.05
C PHE A 27 17.84 -7.55 30.18
N ALA A 28 19.02 -8.17 30.23
CA ALA A 28 19.45 -9.00 31.33
C ALA A 28 20.04 -8.13 32.44
N GLU A 29 19.64 -8.36 33.68
CA GLU A 29 20.20 -7.66 34.84
C GLU A 29 21.36 -8.43 35.44
N HIS A 30 22.48 -7.75 35.65
CA HIS A 30 23.67 -8.29 36.31
C HIS A 30 23.92 -7.57 37.63
N GLY A 31 23.73 -8.28 38.74
CA GLY A 31 23.98 -7.77 40.09
C GLY A 31 25.45 -7.44 40.31
N ARG A 32 25.72 -6.32 41.01
CA ARG A 32 27.08 -5.89 41.40
C ARG A 32 27.17 -5.79 42.91
N ILE A 33 28.26 -6.30 43.49
CA ILE A 33 28.50 -6.19 44.93
C ILE A 33 28.68 -4.71 45.29
N GLY A 34 27.85 -4.20 46.20
CA GLY A 34 27.93 -2.83 46.73
C GLY A 34 27.45 -1.72 45.79
N GLY A 35 26.85 -2.04 44.64
CA GLY A 35 26.39 -1.04 43.66
C GLY A 35 25.06 -1.40 43.01
N LYS A 36 24.52 -0.50 42.20
CA LYS A 36 23.31 -0.78 41.42
C LYS A 36 23.59 -1.84 40.33
N PRO A 37 22.64 -2.74 40.04
CA PRO A 37 22.76 -3.70 38.94
C PRO A 37 22.98 -3.01 37.59
N VAL A 38 23.66 -3.70 36.67
CA VAL A 38 23.88 -3.23 35.29
C VAL A 38 22.94 -3.99 34.36
N LEU A 39 22.33 -3.27 33.40
CA LEU A 39 21.48 -3.85 32.37
C LEU A 39 22.32 -4.14 31.10
N GLN A 40 22.23 -5.36 30.59
CA GLN A 40 22.82 -5.77 29.32
C GLN A 40 21.74 -6.05 28.29
N PHE A 41 21.80 -5.41 27.13
CA PHE A 41 20.88 -5.67 26.02
C PHE A 41 21.06 -7.10 25.50
N VAL A 42 19.95 -7.84 25.45
CA VAL A 42 19.90 -9.25 25.00
C VAL A 42 19.40 -9.32 23.57
N GLY A 43 18.44 -8.48 23.21
CA GLY A 43 17.82 -8.45 21.88
C GLY A 43 16.45 -7.78 21.93
N ASP A 44 15.86 -7.58 20.76
CA ASP A 44 14.52 -7.04 20.64
C ASP A 44 13.46 -8.15 20.83
N LYS A 45 12.34 -7.78 21.45
CA LYS A 45 11.14 -8.64 21.54
C LYS A 45 10.40 -8.57 20.21
N LEU A 46 9.72 -9.65 19.88
CA LEU A 46 8.85 -9.68 18.70
C LEU A 46 7.76 -8.62 18.85
N ASP A 47 7.57 -7.84 17.79
CA ASP A 47 6.50 -6.85 17.77
C ASP A 47 5.12 -7.54 17.84
N GLU A 48 4.21 -6.95 18.60
CA GLU A 48 2.83 -7.39 18.73
C GLU A 48 1.91 -6.30 18.18
N ILE A 49 0.95 -6.70 17.33
CA ILE A 49 -0.06 -5.79 16.80
C ILE A 49 -1.43 -6.34 17.15
N ARG A 50 -2.25 -5.52 17.82
CA ARG A 50 -3.67 -5.81 18.05
C ARG A 50 -4.51 -4.94 17.14
N ILE A 51 -5.47 -5.57 16.44
CA ILE A 51 -6.37 -4.91 15.52
C ILE A 51 -7.81 -5.24 15.90
N ASP A 52 -8.60 -4.21 16.19
CA ASP A 52 -10.03 -4.33 16.41
C ASP A 52 -10.79 -3.95 15.13
N LEU A 53 -11.66 -4.86 14.68
CA LEU A 53 -12.30 -4.87 13.37
C LEU A 53 -13.82 -4.98 13.54
N VAL A 54 -14.58 -4.22 12.74
CA VAL A 54 -16.03 -4.36 12.61
C VAL A 54 -16.38 -4.75 11.17
N LEU A 55 -16.87 -5.97 10.97
CA LEU A 55 -17.33 -6.49 9.69
C LEU A 55 -18.85 -6.34 9.60
N HIS A 56 -19.35 -5.78 8.51
CA HIS A 56 -20.79 -5.56 8.31
C HIS A 56 -21.22 -5.91 6.89
N ALA A 57 -22.38 -6.56 6.75
CA ALA A 57 -22.95 -7.07 5.50
C ALA A 57 -23.15 -5.99 4.41
N ALA A 58 -23.23 -4.73 4.82
CA ALA A 58 -23.34 -3.59 3.90
C ALA A 58 -22.05 -3.32 3.08
N TYR A 59 -20.90 -3.83 3.52
CA TYR A 59 -19.59 -3.54 2.91
C TYR A 59 -18.81 -4.80 2.53
N CYS A 60 -18.96 -5.88 3.30
CA CYS A 60 -18.32 -7.16 3.05
C CYS A 60 -19.26 -8.31 3.41
N GLN A 61 -18.94 -9.55 3.02
CA GLN A 61 -19.62 -10.74 3.51
C GLN A 61 -18.94 -11.21 4.82
N PRO A 62 -19.53 -10.99 6.02
CA PRO A 62 -18.81 -11.17 7.29
C PRO A 62 -18.36 -12.62 7.53
N ASP A 63 -19.20 -13.60 7.18
CA ASP A 63 -18.90 -15.02 7.31
C ASP A 63 -17.70 -15.44 6.45
N GLU A 64 -17.63 -14.97 5.20
CA GLU A 64 -16.53 -15.31 4.29
C GLU A 64 -15.19 -14.71 4.75
N GLU A 65 -15.20 -13.44 5.21
CA GLU A 65 -13.98 -12.78 5.69
C GLU A 65 -13.46 -13.42 6.98
N LEU A 66 -14.35 -13.79 7.91
CA LEU A 66 -13.96 -14.54 9.12
C LEU A 66 -13.36 -15.90 8.77
N GLN A 67 -13.94 -16.63 7.82
CA GLN A 67 -13.39 -17.90 7.36
C GLN A 67 -12.00 -17.75 6.73
N LYS A 68 -11.77 -16.68 5.94
CA LYS A 68 -10.44 -16.38 5.40
C LYS A 68 -9.42 -16.14 6.52
N LEU A 69 -9.77 -15.34 7.53
CA LEU A 69 -8.90 -15.07 8.68
C LEU A 69 -8.62 -16.34 9.49
N GLN A 70 -9.64 -17.18 9.71
CA GLN A 70 -9.50 -18.43 10.42
C GLN A 70 -8.63 -19.42 9.64
N ALA A 71 -8.81 -19.53 8.33
CA ALA A 71 -7.99 -20.36 7.45
C ALA A 71 -6.53 -19.88 7.45
N ALA A 72 -6.29 -18.57 7.36
CA ALA A 72 -4.97 -17.99 7.45
C ALA A 72 -4.27 -18.28 8.79
N ARG A 73 -5.03 -18.24 9.91
CA ARG A 73 -4.53 -18.62 11.24
C ARG A 73 -4.12 -20.10 11.29
N LEU A 74 -4.96 -20.99 10.74
CA LEU A 74 -4.72 -22.44 10.72
C LEU A 74 -3.57 -22.85 9.80
N GLN A 75 -3.24 -22.04 8.80
CA GLN A 75 -2.07 -22.28 7.94
C GLN A 75 -0.73 -21.97 8.63
N HIS A 76 -0.76 -21.33 9.81
CA HIS A 76 0.43 -20.94 10.58
C HIS A 76 1.47 -20.17 9.74
N GLN A 77 1.02 -19.47 8.70
CA GLN A 77 1.89 -18.82 7.74
C GLN A 77 2.18 -17.38 8.19
N ALA A 78 3.44 -16.96 8.03
CA ALA A 78 3.81 -15.56 8.18
C ALA A 78 3.30 -14.74 6.99
N LEU A 79 2.42 -13.78 7.26
CA LEU A 79 1.75 -12.93 6.29
C LEU A 79 2.32 -11.51 6.34
N ALA A 80 2.49 -10.89 5.18
CA ALA A 80 2.90 -9.49 5.09
C ALA A 80 1.75 -8.59 5.55
N PHE A 81 2.00 -7.72 6.54
CA PHE A 81 1.05 -6.71 6.96
C PHE A 81 1.39 -5.37 6.31
N VAL A 82 0.48 -4.87 5.47
CA VAL A 82 0.62 -3.62 4.72
C VAL A 82 -0.59 -2.75 4.99
N LEU A 83 -0.36 -1.50 5.41
CA LEU A 83 -1.43 -0.52 5.59
C LEU A 83 -1.90 0.01 4.23
N GLY A 84 -3.13 0.53 4.14
CA GLY A 84 -3.76 1.00 2.91
C GLY A 84 -3.08 2.23 2.27
N ASN A 85 -2.17 2.87 3.00
CA ASN A 85 -1.25 3.88 2.46
C ASN A 85 0.00 3.26 1.78
N GLY A 86 0.10 1.93 1.72
CA GLY A 86 1.23 1.16 1.22
C GLY A 86 2.42 1.11 2.17
N ASP A 87 2.25 1.39 3.47
CA ASP A 87 3.31 1.22 4.48
C ASP A 87 3.44 -0.25 4.89
N TYR A 88 4.65 -0.78 4.81
CA TYR A 88 4.92 -2.19 5.11
C TYR A 88 5.39 -2.32 6.56
N LYS A 89 4.62 -3.03 7.39
CA LYS A 89 4.89 -3.18 8.82
C LYS A 89 5.72 -4.41 9.18
N GLY A 90 5.91 -5.34 8.24
CA GLY A 90 6.66 -6.57 8.49
C GLY A 90 5.85 -7.83 8.18
N ARG A 91 6.36 -8.99 8.61
CA ARG A 91 5.66 -10.27 8.51
C ARG A 91 5.14 -10.67 9.88
N PHE A 92 3.87 -11.03 9.94
CA PHE A 92 3.19 -11.40 11.18
C PHE A 92 2.49 -12.74 11.02
N VAL A 93 2.42 -13.50 12.10
CA VAL A 93 1.52 -14.64 12.23
C VAL A 93 0.29 -14.23 13.03
N ILE A 94 -0.86 -14.80 12.70
CA ILE A 94 -2.07 -14.62 13.50
C ILE A 94 -1.93 -15.52 14.74
N ALA A 95 -1.66 -14.91 15.89
CA ALA A 95 -1.56 -15.61 17.16
C ALA A 95 -2.98 -15.93 17.69
N GLU A 96 -3.89 -14.98 17.57
CA GLU A 96 -5.26 -15.10 18.07
C GLU A 96 -6.25 -14.40 17.13
N LEU A 97 -7.44 -14.99 17.00
CA LEU A 97 -8.60 -14.41 16.35
C LEU A 97 -9.80 -14.65 17.25
N GLN A 98 -10.42 -13.57 17.73
CA GLN A 98 -11.67 -13.60 18.46
C GLN A 98 -12.75 -12.94 17.60
N SER A 99 -13.96 -13.49 17.60
CA SER A 99 -15.10 -12.95 16.84
C SER A 99 -16.36 -12.97 17.69
N THR A 100 -17.09 -11.86 17.72
CA THR A 100 -18.34 -11.68 18.47
C THR A 100 -19.43 -11.19 17.51
N GLY A 101 -20.41 -12.05 17.22
CA GLY A 101 -21.57 -11.67 16.42
C GLY A 101 -22.43 -10.64 17.16
N ARG A 102 -22.67 -9.48 16.53
CA ARG A 102 -23.50 -8.40 17.08
C ARG A 102 -24.92 -8.45 16.54
N GLN A 103 -25.08 -8.77 15.26
CA GLN A 103 -26.38 -8.82 14.61
C GLN A 103 -26.42 -9.98 13.62
N THR A 104 -27.56 -10.66 13.60
CA THR A 104 -27.88 -11.72 12.63
C THR A 104 -29.15 -11.37 11.88
N ASP A 105 -29.29 -11.86 10.67
CA ASP A 105 -30.53 -11.76 9.91
C ASP A 105 -31.57 -12.80 10.41
N ARG A 106 -32.72 -12.85 9.73
CA ARG A 106 -33.79 -13.83 10.03
C ARG A 106 -33.41 -15.27 9.70
N SER A 107 -32.40 -15.48 8.84
CA SER A 107 -31.87 -16.80 8.50
C SER A 107 -30.77 -17.29 9.45
N GLY A 108 -30.29 -16.42 10.34
CA GLY A 108 -29.17 -16.68 11.25
C GLY A 108 -27.80 -16.32 10.67
N SER A 109 -27.74 -15.74 9.48
CA SER A 109 -26.51 -15.25 8.84
C SER A 109 -25.99 -14.00 9.55
N LEU A 110 -24.66 -13.83 9.65
CA LEU A 110 -24.07 -12.70 10.36
C LEU A 110 -24.22 -11.41 9.54
N LEU A 111 -24.90 -10.42 10.13
CA LEU A 111 -25.02 -9.07 9.57
C LEU A 111 -23.91 -8.16 10.07
N ALA A 112 -23.54 -8.26 11.34
CA ALA A 112 -22.50 -7.45 11.95
C ALA A 112 -21.68 -8.28 12.93
N VAL A 113 -20.35 -8.22 12.82
CA VAL A 113 -19.41 -8.95 13.66
C VAL A 113 -18.28 -8.03 14.10
N GLU A 114 -17.95 -8.07 15.38
CA GLU A 114 -16.72 -7.52 15.90
C GLU A 114 -15.66 -8.62 15.95
N ALA A 115 -14.52 -8.40 15.31
CA ALA A 115 -13.39 -9.31 15.33
C ALA A 115 -12.17 -8.63 15.94
N GLN A 116 -11.44 -9.35 16.80
CA GLN A 116 -10.19 -8.90 17.38
C GLN A 116 -9.08 -9.83 16.92
N LEU A 117 -8.03 -9.25 16.34
CA LEU A 117 -6.90 -9.97 15.78
C LEU A 117 -5.64 -9.62 16.55
N SER A 118 -4.97 -10.64 17.09
CA SER A 118 -3.65 -10.51 17.71
C SER A 118 -2.59 -11.07 16.78
N LEU A 119 -1.71 -10.20 16.31
CA LEU A 119 -0.60 -10.51 15.41
C LEU A 119 0.71 -10.51 16.19
N ARG A 120 1.58 -11.49 15.93
CA ARG A 120 2.96 -11.53 16.44
C ARG A 120 3.95 -11.53 15.29
N GLU A 121 4.99 -10.72 15.42
CA GLU A 121 6.04 -10.61 14.42
C GLU A 121 6.72 -11.96 14.20
N TYR A 122 6.97 -12.27 12.93
CA TYR A 122 7.70 -13.45 12.54
C TYR A 122 9.17 -13.09 12.29
N GLY A 123 10.01 -13.29 13.32
CA GLY A 123 11.46 -13.06 13.26
C GLY A 123 12.27 -14.11 12.51
N GLY A 124 11.63 -15.13 11.92
CA GLY A 124 12.32 -16.18 11.16
C GLY A 124 12.88 -15.67 9.83
N ASP A 125 14.09 -16.12 9.47
CA ASP A 125 14.73 -15.82 8.18
C ASP A 125 13.77 -16.14 7.00
N ALA A 126 13.91 -15.41 5.89
CA ALA A 126 13.12 -15.69 4.69
C ALA A 126 13.30 -17.18 4.29
N PRO A 127 12.28 -17.83 3.68
CA PRO A 127 12.40 -19.23 3.28
C PRO A 127 13.72 -19.45 2.52
N PRO A 128 14.43 -20.56 2.79
CA PRO A 128 15.83 -20.72 2.40
C PRO A 128 16.00 -20.46 0.91
N LYS A 129 16.95 -19.58 0.57
CA LYS A 129 17.38 -19.37 -0.82
C LYS A 129 17.69 -20.76 -1.42
N PRO A 130 17.18 -21.12 -2.60
CA PRO A 130 17.51 -22.40 -3.21
C PRO A 130 19.04 -22.54 -3.30
N LYS A 131 19.57 -23.63 -2.73
CA LYS A 131 21.01 -23.82 -2.54
C LYS A 131 21.73 -23.79 -3.90
N PRO A 132 22.88 -23.09 -4.02
CA PRO A 132 23.60 -22.88 -5.29
C PRO A 132 24.18 -24.15 -5.94
N ALA A 133 24.05 -25.32 -5.30
CA ALA A 133 24.47 -26.60 -5.88
C ALA A 133 23.70 -26.94 -7.18
N LEU A 134 22.43 -26.51 -7.30
CA LEU A 134 21.66 -26.63 -8.55
C LEU A 134 22.06 -25.59 -9.61
N ALA A 135 22.70 -24.48 -9.21
CA ALA A 135 23.20 -23.46 -10.13
C ALA A 135 24.58 -23.81 -10.71
N LYS A 136 25.43 -24.53 -9.96
CA LYS A 136 26.75 -24.97 -10.44
C LYS A 136 26.66 -26.11 -11.46
N ALA A 137 25.68 -27.01 -11.35
CA ALA A 137 25.44 -28.04 -12.38
C ALA A 137 24.98 -27.44 -13.73
N ALA A 138 24.33 -26.27 -13.71
CA ALA A 138 23.98 -25.53 -14.92
C ALA A 138 25.17 -24.75 -15.53
N ALA A 139 26.22 -24.47 -14.74
CA ALA A 139 27.39 -23.71 -15.17
C ALA A 139 28.51 -24.57 -15.80
N SER A 140 28.45 -25.90 -15.65
CA SER A 140 29.42 -26.84 -16.24
C SER A 140 28.95 -27.50 -17.54
N LEU A 141 27.79 -27.10 -18.07
CA LEU A 141 27.38 -27.51 -19.42
C LEU A 141 28.15 -26.68 -20.44
N PRO A 142 28.80 -27.28 -21.45
CA PRO A 142 29.49 -26.53 -22.49
C PRO A 142 28.48 -25.59 -23.14
N ALA A 143 28.83 -24.30 -23.22
CA ALA A 143 28.03 -23.22 -23.80
C ALA A 143 27.93 -23.34 -25.35
N GLY A 144 27.64 -24.55 -25.84
CA GLY A 144 27.51 -24.90 -27.24
C GLY A 144 26.05 -25.20 -27.56
N LYS A 145 25.35 -24.20 -28.08
CA LYS A 145 24.09 -24.34 -28.85
C LYS A 145 22.92 -25.05 -28.15
N LEU A 146 22.54 -24.60 -26.95
CA LEU A 146 21.11 -24.44 -26.68
C LEU A 146 20.74 -22.99 -26.90
N LYS A 147 20.20 -22.68 -28.10
CA LYS A 147 19.38 -21.48 -28.23
C LYS A 147 18.15 -21.73 -27.35
N LEU A 148 18.14 -21.16 -26.14
CA LEU A 148 16.86 -20.98 -25.46
C LEU A 148 15.97 -20.19 -26.42
N PRO A 149 14.74 -20.64 -26.71
CA PRO A 149 13.83 -19.85 -27.52
C PRO A 149 13.70 -18.46 -26.90
N ALA A 150 13.79 -17.42 -27.74
CA ALA A 150 13.60 -16.04 -27.35
C ALA A 150 12.20 -15.89 -26.71
N GLY A 151 12.14 -16.00 -25.39
CA GLY A 151 10.89 -16.17 -24.65
C GLY A 151 11.07 -16.64 -23.22
N LEU A 152 12.14 -17.40 -22.90
CA LEU A 152 12.40 -17.88 -21.54
C LEU A 152 13.12 -16.87 -20.62
N GLU A 153 13.75 -15.83 -21.17
CA GLU A 153 14.27 -14.68 -20.39
C GLU A 153 13.13 -13.85 -19.74
N ARG A 154 11.88 -13.97 -20.22
CA ARG A 154 10.70 -13.28 -19.65
C ARG A 154 10.28 -13.81 -18.28
N PHE A 155 10.82 -14.95 -17.84
CA PHE A 155 10.39 -15.64 -16.61
C PHE A 155 11.25 -15.38 -15.37
N LYS A 156 12.33 -14.58 -15.45
CA LYS A 156 12.88 -13.97 -14.24
C LYS A 156 11.96 -12.83 -13.84
N ALA A 157 10.99 -13.13 -12.97
CA ALA A 157 10.16 -12.10 -12.37
C ALA A 157 11.06 -11.02 -11.73
N ASP A 158 11.04 -9.80 -12.27
CA ASP A 158 11.82 -8.68 -11.75
C ASP A 158 11.16 -8.14 -10.47
N ILE A 159 11.30 -8.90 -9.38
CA ILE A 159 10.71 -8.59 -8.07
C ILE A 159 11.27 -7.28 -7.52
N ALA A 160 12.57 -7.02 -7.76
CA ALA A 160 13.22 -5.77 -7.39
C ALA A 160 12.67 -4.59 -8.20
N GLY A 161 12.41 -4.78 -9.50
CA GLY A 161 11.71 -3.85 -10.36
C GLY A 161 10.31 -3.54 -9.87
N LEU A 162 9.52 -4.54 -9.46
CA LEU A 162 8.17 -4.33 -8.95
C LEU A 162 8.18 -3.49 -7.66
N ALA A 163 9.02 -3.86 -6.68
CA ALA A 163 9.14 -3.12 -5.43
C ALA A 163 9.53 -1.65 -5.65
N LYS A 164 10.49 -1.40 -6.56
CA LYS A 164 10.92 -0.05 -6.94
C LYS A 164 9.79 0.74 -7.62
N THR A 165 9.03 0.09 -8.50
CA THR A 165 7.90 0.69 -9.20
C THR A 165 6.78 1.06 -8.22
N VAL A 166 6.41 0.16 -7.31
CA VAL A 166 5.41 0.42 -6.25
C VAL A 166 5.85 1.57 -5.35
N ALA A 167 7.12 1.64 -4.95
CA ALA A 167 7.65 2.76 -4.16
C ALA A 167 7.59 4.10 -4.92
N GLN A 168 7.92 4.09 -6.21
CA GLN A 168 7.82 5.27 -7.06
C GLN A 168 6.36 5.74 -7.20
N VAL A 169 5.42 4.82 -7.39
CA VAL A 169 3.98 5.10 -7.45
C VAL A 169 3.50 5.73 -6.15
N LYS A 170 3.87 5.16 -4.99
CA LYS A 170 3.53 5.70 -3.66
C LYS A 170 4.06 7.14 -3.49
N SER A 171 5.30 7.39 -3.92
CA SER A 171 5.89 8.73 -3.87
C SER A 171 5.10 9.74 -4.72
N VAL A 172 4.75 9.38 -5.95
CA VAL A 172 4.01 10.27 -6.85
C VAL A 172 2.59 10.51 -6.34
N VAL A 173 1.90 9.47 -5.88
CA VAL A 173 0.57 9.58 -5.25
C VAL A 173 0.60 10.49 -4.02
N GLY A 174 1.63 10.39 -3.18
CA GLY A 174 1.84 11.31 -2.06
C GLY A 174 1.93 12.77 -2.50
N LYS A 175 2.68 13.05 -3.58
CA LYS A 175 2.79 14.41 -4.12
C LYS A 175 1.50 14.92 -4.75
N VAL A 176 0.71 14.04 -5.41
CA VAL A 176 -0.63 14.41 -5.90
C VAL A 176 -1.55 14.83 -4.75
N LYS A 177 -1.52 14.11 -3.61
CA LYS A 177 -2.27 14.49 -2.41
C LYS A 177 -1.85 15.87 -1.88
N THR A 178 -0.55 16.17 -1.88
CA THR A 178 -0.04 17.50 -1.50
C THR A 178 -0.62 18.57 -2.41
N VAL A 179 -0.58 18.39 -3.73
CA VAL A 179 -1.13 19.35 -4.70
C VAL A 179 -2.64 19.55 -4.53
N ILE A 180 -3.40 18.48 -4.28
CA ILE A 180 -4.85 18.57 -3.99
C ILE A 180 -5.08 19.44 -2.74
N ASN A 181 -4.31 19.21 -1.67
CA ASN A 181 -4.42 19.98 -0.43
C ASN A 181 -4.03 21.45 -0.64
N THR A 182 -2.92 21.72 -1.32
CA THR A 182 -2.46 23.08 -1.62
C THR A 182 -3.46 23.83 -2.51
N ALA A 183 -4.07 23.15 -3.50
CA ALA A 183 -5.13 23.73 -4.31
C ALA A 183 -6.38 24.08 -3.47
N ARG A 184 -6.75 23.22 -2.52
CA ARG A 184 -7.87 23.46 -1.59
C ARG A 184 -7.60 24.63 -0.65
N GLU A 185 -6.39 24.72 -0.10
CA GLU A 185 -5.96 25.85 0.73
C GLU A 185 -5.97 27.17 -0.05
N LEU A 186 -5.50 27.15 -1.30
CA LEU A 186 -5.53 28.32 -2.18
C LEU A 186 -6.95 28.74 -2.54
N ARG A 187 -7.87 27.79 -2.71
CA ARG A 187 -9.29 28.08 -2.94
C ARG A 187 -9.95 28.75 -1.74
N GLN A 188 -9.64 28.28 -0.52
CA GLN A 188 -10.11 28.90 0.72
C GLN A 188 -9.52 30.29 0.90
N LEU A 189 -8.24 30.46 0.59
CA LEU A 189 -7.57 31.77 0.61
C LEU A 189 -8.19 32.73 -0.40
N ALA A 190 -8.46 32.29 -1.63
CA ALA A 190 -9.07 33.12 -2.68
C ALA A 190 -10.47 33.63 -2.32
N GLY A 191 -11.21 32.91 -1.46
CA GLY A 191 -12.49 33.36 -0.94
C GLY A 191 -12.39 34.51 0.08
N ARG A 192 -11.21 34.72 0.68
CA ARG A 192 -10.93 35.78 1.65
C ARG A 192 -10.08 36.91 1.06
N ASP A 193 -9.05 36.55 0.32
CA ASP A 193 -8.11 37.47 -0.33
C ASP A 193 -7.70 36.91 -1.72
N PRO A 194 -8.36 37.36 -2.79
CA PRO A 194 -8.09 36.89 -4.16
C PRO A 194 -6.71 37.34 -4.68
N ALA A 195 -6.16 38.44 -4.18
CA ALA A 195 -4.84 38.94 -4.59
C ALA A 195 -3.73 38.04 -4.02
N ALA A 196 -3.80 37.71 -2.73
CA ALA A 196 -2.85 36.80 -2.10
C ALA A 196 -2.89 35.37 -2.68
N ALA A 197 -4.07 34.92 -3.14
CA ALA A 197 -4.19 33.64 -3.83
C ALA A 197 -3.54 33.66 -5.21
N LEU A 198 -3.66 34.76 -5.96
CA LEU A 198 -3.04 34.94 -7.28
C LEU A 198 -1.51 34.86 -7.19
N GLU A 199 -0.89 35.41 -6.15
CA GLU A 199 0.57 35.38 -5.95
C GLU A 199 1.11 33.96 -5.74
N LYS A 200 0.32 33.09 -5.09
CA LYS A 200 0.70 31.71 -4.79
C LYS A 200 0.35 30.70 -5.89
N LEU A 201 -0.52 31.09 -6.82
CA LEU A 201 -0.99 30.27 -7.93
C LEU A 201 0.13 29.78 -8.88
N PRO A 202 1.18 30.57 -9.21
CA PRO A 202 2.33 30.10 -9.97
C PRO A 202 3.10 28.97 -9.29
N GLY A 203 3.11 28.93 -7.95
CA GLY A 203 3.73 27.85 -7.17
C GLY A 203 2.99 26.53 -7.39
N LEU A 204 1.67 26.55 -7.17
CA LEU A 204 0.80 25.40 -7.45
C LEU A 204 0.93 24.93 -8.91
N LEU A 205 0.94 25.86 -9.87
CA LEU A 205 1.08 25.53 -11.30
C LEU A 205 2.39 24.76 -11.59
N LYS A 206 3.51 25.20 -11.00
CA LYS A 206 4.80 24.50 -11.14
C LYS A 206 4.75 23.10 -10.54
N GLU A 207 4.14 22.94 -9.37
CA GLU A 207 3.99 21.64 -8.71
C GLU A 207 3.13 20.67 -9.53
N VAL A 208 1.99 21.13 -10.03
CA VAL A 208 1.09 20.36 -10.91
C VAL A 208 1.81 19.92 -12.19
N GLN A 209 2.55 20.83 -12.84
CA GLN A 209 3.29 20.52 -14.06
C GLN A 209 4.44 19.53 -13.83
N ALA A 210 5.10 19.60 -12.68
CA ALA A 210 6.18 18.69 -12.31
C ALA A 210 5.68 17.24 -12.05
N LEU A 211 4.39 17.04 -11.77
CA LEU A 211 3.81 15.71 -11.50
C LEU A 211 3.51 14.88 -12.75
N ALA A 212 3.16 15.53 -13.86
CA ALA A 212 2.79 14.86 -15.10
C ALA A 212 3.83 13.83 -15.61
N PRO A 213 5.14 14.14 -15.67
CA PRO A 213 6.13 13.15 -16.11
C PRO A 213 6.30 12.01 -15.09
N GLY A 214 6.19 12.29 -13.79
CA GLY A 214 6.29 11.27 -12.74
C GLY A 214 5.15 10.24 -12.78
N LEU A 215 3.92 10.71 -13.02
CA LEU A 215 2.75 9.85 -13.20
C LEU A 215 2.86 8.99 -14.47
N GLN A 216 3.35 9.58 -15.57
CA GLN A 216 3.55 8.86 -16.83
C GLN A 216 4.57 7.73 -16.69
N VAL A 217 5.77 8.03 -16.18
CA VAL A 217 6.83 7.02 -16.03
C VAL A 217 6.38 5.90 -15.10
N SER A 218 5.66 6.23 -14.03
CA SER A 218 5.13 5.22 -13.09
C SER A 218 4.09 4.32 -13.76
N GLY A 219 3.20 4.87 -14.59
CA GLY A 219 2.23 4.09 -15.36
C GLY A 219 2.90 3.18 -16.40
N GLU A 220 3.87 3.69 -17.15
CA GLU A 220 4.64 2.93 -18.14
C GLU A 220 5.45 1.78 -17.50
N GLN A 221 6.03 2.02 -16.32
CA GLN A 221 6.70 0.97 -15.56
C GLN A 221 5.72 -0.08 -15.03
N MET A 222 4.51 0.33 -14.60
CA MET A 222 3.50 -0.60 -14.12
C MET A 222 2.98 -1.51 -15.24
N ALA A 223 2.82 -0.97 -16.45
CA ALA A 223 2.41 -1.73 -17.64
C ALA A 223 3.37 -2.90 -17.96
N LYS A 224 4.66 -2.80 -17.60
CA LYS A 224 5.63 -3.89 -17.79
C LYS A 224 5.31 -5.14 -16.97
N PHE A 225 4.50 -5.01 -15.91
CA PHE A 225 4.10 -6.13 -15.06
C PHE A 225 2.80 -6.79 -15.49
N GLU A 226 2.10 -6.26 -16.51
CA GLU A 226 0.91 -6.87 -17.10
C GLU A 226 1.18 -8.24 -17.71
N GLN A 227 2.42 -8.48 -18.18
CA GLN A 227 2.84 -9.76 -18.73
C GLN A 227 2.84 -10.90 -17.68
N TYR A 228 2.76 -10.58 -16.39
CA TYR A 228 2.68 -11.57 -15.32
C TYR A 228 1.22 -11.77 -14.90
N SER A 229 0.64 -12.93 -15.26
CA SER A 229 -0.80 -13.21 -15.04
C SER A 229 -1.29 -13.00 -13.61
N LYS A 230 -0.43 -13.20 -12.59
CA LYS A 230 -0.76 -12.98 -11.17
C LYS A 230 -0.71 -11.51 -10.71
N LEU A 231 -0.08 -10.65 -11.51
CA LEU A 231 0.04 -9.21 -11.27
C LEU A 231 -0.81 -8.40 -12.25
N ALA A 232 -1.23 -8.99 -13.37
CA ALA A 232 -1.88 -8.30 -14.47
C ALA A 232 -3.12 -7.49 -14.04
N GLY A 233 -4.01 -8.10 -13.25
CA GLY A 233 -5.21 -7.41 -12.76
C GLY A 233 -4.88 -6.13 -11.98
N ASP A 234 -4.01 -6.25 -10.98
CA ASP A 234 -3.64 -5.12 -10.13
C ASP A 234 -2.78 -4.09 -10.88
N ALA A 235 -1.86 -4.54 -11.74
CA ALA A 235 -0.99 -3.69 -12.54
C ALA A 235 -1.78 -2.84 -13.55
N VAL A 236 -2.77 -3.44 -14.23
CA VAL A 236 -3.67 -2.73 -15.15
C VAL A 236 -4.48 -1.69 -14.39
N ARG A 237 -5.07 -2.07 -13.24
CA ARG A 237 -5.86 -1.14 -12.41
C ARG A 237 -5.02 0.05 -11.94
N VAL A 238 -3.83 -0.20 -11.40
CA VAL A 238 -2.91 0.89 -10.99
C VAL A 238 -2.52 1.75 -12.20
N GLY A 239 -2.21 1.14 -13.35
CA GLY A 239 -1.88 1.86 -14.58
C GLY A 239 -3.01 2.77 -15.05
N GLN A 240 -4.25 2.30 -15.02
CA GLN A 240 -5.44 3.06 -15.39
C GLN A 240 -5.67 4.24 -14.43
N SER A 241 -5.63 4.02 -13.12
CA SER A 241 -5.80 5.08 -12.12
C SER A 241 -4.69 6.13 -12.18
N LEU A 242 -3.44 5.72 -12.47
CA LEU A 242 -2.33 6.66 -12.70
C LEU A 242 -2.53 7.50 -13.96
N GLN A 243 -3.05 6.90 -15.02
CA GLN A 243 -3.36 7.61 -16.26
C GLN A 243 -4.50 8.61 -16.05
N GLN A 244 -5.55 8.23 -15.31
CA GLN A 244 -6.62 9.17 -14.92
C GLN A 244 -6.09 10.31 -14.06
N ALA A 245 -5.25 10.02 -13.04
CA ALA A 245 -4.61 11.04 -12.23
C ALA A 245 -3.75 11.99 -13.07
N LYS A 246 -3.01 11.48 -14.07
CA LYS A 246 -2.24 12.31 -15.02
C LYS A 246 -3.14 13.23 -15.82
N LEU A 247 -4.25 12.72 -16.36
CA LEU A 247 -5.22 13.53 -17.11
C LEU A 247 -5.79 14.64 -16.25
N ASN A 248 -6.18 14.33 -15.02
CA ASN A 248 -6.71 15.29 -14.06
C ASN A 248 -5.68 16.38 -13.71
N MET A 249 -4.44 16.00 -13.38
CA MET A 249 -3.38 16.97 -13.07
C MET A 249 -3.02 17.84 -14.29
N THR A 250 -3.00 17.26 -15.49
CA THR A 250 -2.77 18.03 -16.72
C THR A 250 -3.90 19.02 -16.99
N ALA A 251 -5.16 18.60 -16.77
CA ALA A 251 -6.33 19.48 -16.88
C ALA A 251 -6.28 20.63 -15.87
N MET A 252 -5.91 20.34 -14.61
CA MET A 252 -5.69 21.37 -13.58
C MET A 252 -4.61 22.37 -13.99
N GLY A 253 -3.46 21.88 -14.49
CA GLY A 253 -2.38 22.74 -14.96
C GLY A 253 -2.81 23.65 -16.12
N ARG A 254 -3.67 23.16 -17.02
CA ARG A 254 -4.24 23.98 -18.10
C ARG A 254 -5.24 25.02 -17.61
N LEU A 255 -6.09 24.68 -16.62
CA LEU A 255 -7.03 25.63 -16.03
C LEU A 255 -6.31 26.77 -15.32
N LEU A 256 -5.28 26.43 -14.54
CA LEU A 256 -4.47 27.37 -13.77
C LEU A 256 -3.56 28.24 -14.66
N ALA A 257 -3.15 27.75 -15.83
CA ALA A 257 -2.36 28.52 -16.77
C ALA A 257 -3.09 29.79 -17.25
N GLY A 258 -2.38 30.92 -17.25
CA GLY A 258 -2.92 32.21 -17.70
C GLY A 258 -4.07 32.76 -16.85
N THR A 259 -4.15 32.39 -15.56
CA THR A 259 -5.17 32.92 -14.64
C THR A 259 -4.97 34.41 -14.41
N GLN A 260 -6.02 35.20 -14.65
CA GLN A 260 -6.07 36.64 -14.39
C GLN A 260 -6.77 36.91 -13.06
N ALA A 261 -6.53 38.08 -12.46
CA ALA A 261 -7.04 38.45 -11.13
C ALA A 261 -8.57 38.28 -10.97
N GLY A 262 -9.35 38.61 -12.01
CA GLY A 262 -10.82 38.46 -11.99
C GLY A 262 -11.34 37.03 -12.18
N GLN A 263 -10.47 36.07 -12.53
CA GLN A 263 -10.84 34.68 -12.84
C GLN A 263 -10.34 33.67 -11.80
N VAL A 264 -9.60 34.14 -10.78
CA VAL A 264 -8.95 33.28 -9.77
C VAL A 264 -9.96 32.40 -9.06
N LEU A 265 -11.08 32.99 -8.62
CA LEU A 265 -12.10 32.29 -7.85
C LEU A 265 -12.78 31.18 -8.66
N ASP A 266 -13.21 31.50 -9.89
CA ASP A 266 -13.90 30.57 -10.78
C ASP A 266 -12.99 29.42 -11.23
N LYS A 267 -11.74 29.74 -11.59
CA LYS A 267 -10.76 28.73 -12.01
C LYS A 267 -10.36 27.81 -10.84
N LEU A 268 -10.21 28.35 -9.62
CA LEU A 268 -9.96 27.53 -8.44
C LEU A 268 -11.18 26.69 -8.05
N ALA A 269 -12.41 27.19 -8.25
CA ALA A 269 -13.62 26.40 -8.06
C ALA A 269 -13.70 25.24 -9.05
N ALA A 270 -13.36 25.46 -10.33
CA ALA A 270 -13.23 24.39 -11.31
C ALA A 270 -12.13 23.37 -10.96
N CYS A 271 -11.08 23.79 -10.24
CA CYS A 271 -10.07 22.87 -9.72
C CYS A 271 -10.61 21.97 -8.60
N GLU A 272 -11.64 22.37 -7.84
CA GLU A 272 -12.24 21.52 -6.81
C GLU A 272 -12.91 20.27 -7.42
N GLU A 273 -13.53 20.42 -8.58
CA GLU A 273 -14.13 19.28 -9.30
C GLU A 273 -13.06 18.30 -9.80
N ILE A 274 -11.92 18.82 -10.28
CA ILE A 274 -10.76 18.00 -10.68
C ILE A 274 -10.11 17.34 -9.46
N ASN A 275 -10.03 18.05 -8.33
CA ASN A 275 -9.56 17.49 -7.06
C ASN A 275 -10.45 16.32 -6.63
N GLY A 276 -11.77 16.47 -6.66
CA GLY A 276 -12.71 15.41 -6.31
C GLY A 276 -12.52 14.17 -7.19
N ARG A 277 -12.41 14.34 -8.52
CA ARG A 277 -12.10 13.25 -9.45
C ARG A 277 -10.74 12.60 -9.18
N SER A 278 -9.74 13.40 -8.81
CA SER A 278 -8.41 12.90 -8.46
C SER A 278 -8.42 12.12 -7.16
N GLU A 279 -9.18 12.56 -6.15
CA GLU A 279 -9.33 11.82 -4.89
C GLU A 279 -10.02 10.47 -5.10
N VAL A 280 -11.02 10.39 -5.98
CA VAL A 280 -11.65 9.12 -6.37
C VAL A 280 -10.62 8.19 -7.02
N ALA A 281 -9.90 8.67 -8.03
CA ALA A 281 -8.86 7.87 -8.71
C ALA A 281 -7.75 7.41 -7.74
N LEU A 282 -7.38 8.23 -6.74
CA LEU A 282 -6.40 7.85 -5.72
C LEU A 282 -6.94 6.81 -4.73
N ARG A 283 -8.25 6.82 -4.42
CA ARG A 283 -8.88 5.80 -3.58
C ARG A 283 -8.93 4.46 -4.30
N GLU A 284 -9.31 4.45 -5.57
CA GLU A 284 -9.34 3.25 -6.42
C GLU A 284 -7.94 2.63 -6.63
N LEU A 285 -6.89 3.45 -6.56
CA LEU A 285 -5.51 2.99 -6.67
C LEU A 285 -5.00 2.26 -5.41
N ALA A 286 -5.59 2.53 -4.24
CA ALA A 286 -5.06 2.07 -2.96
C ALA A 286 -5.04 0.53 -2.82
N GLU A 287 -6.13 -0.13 -3.23
CA GLU A 287 -6.30 -1.58 -3.19
C GLU A 287 -5.27 -2.31 -4.08
N PRO A 288 -5.25 -2.09 -5.41
CA PRO A 288 -4.33 -2.82 -6.28
C PRO A 288 -2.86 -2.46 -6.00
N LEU A 289 -2.55 -1.23 -5.55
CA LEU A 289 -1.18 -0.86 -5.17
C LEU A 289 -0.70 -1.64 -3.94
N ALA A 290 -1.55 -1.80 -2.92
CA ALA A 290 -1.23 -2.56 -1.72
C ALA A 290 -1.11 -4.06 -2.01
N GLY A 291 -1.96 -4.62 -2.89
CA GLY A 291 -1.83 -5.99 -3.39
C GLY A 291 -0.48 -6.22 -4.09
N LEU A 292 -0.06 -5.31 -4.97
CA LEU A 292 1.26 -5.35 -5.61
C LEU A 292 2.41 -5.20 -4.60
N ALA A 293 2.26 -4.32 -3.61
CA ALA A 293 3.25 -4.15 -2.54
C ALA A 293 3.44 -5.43 -1.71
N ALA A 294 2.34 -6.09 -1.33
CA ALA A 294 2.37 -7.36 -0.60
C ALA A 294 3.04 -8.47 -1.45
N LYS A 295 2.68 -8.57 -2.74
CA LYS A 295 3.28 -9.55 -3.66
C LYS A 295 4.78 -9.31 -3.89
N ALA A 296 5.21 -8.04 -3.96
CA ALA A 296 6.62 -7.66 -4.04
C ALA A 296 7.39 -8.05 -2.76
N ALA A 297 6.83 -7.76 -1.59
CA ALA A 297 7.45 -8.06 -0.29
C ALA A 297 7.62 -9.56 -0.03
N VAL A 298 6.61 -10.37 -0.40
CA VAL A 298 6.61 -11.83 -0.16
C VAL A 298 7.34 -12.60 -1.27
N ARG A 299 7.90 -11.92 -2.29
CA ARG A 299 8.56 -12.53 -3.46
C ARG A 299 7.69 -13.57 -4.18
N ARG A 300 6.36 -13.42 -4.14
CA ARG A 300 5.40 -14.44 -4.60
C ARG A 300 5.12 -14.38 -6.11
N ILE A 301 5.93 -13.65 -6.87
CA ILE A 301 5.78 -13.48 -8.33
C ILE A 301 6.19 -14.76 -9.09
N LEU A 302 6.86 -15.71 -8.42
CA LEU A 302 7.52 -16.88 -9.02
C LEU A 302 6.84 -18.24 -8.78
N ARG A 303 5.67 -18.30 -8.13
CA ARG A 303 4.88 -19.54 -7.98
C ARG A 303 3.45 -19.25 -8.34
#